data_AF-A0A6L6QGZ6-F1
#
_entry.id   AF-A0A6L6QGZ6-F1
#
_cell.length_a   1.000
_cell.length_b   1.000
_cell.length_c   1.000
_cell.angle_alpha   90.00
_cell.angle_beta   90.00
_cell.angle_gamma   90.00
#
_symmetry.space_group_name_H-M   'P 1'
#
loop_
_entity.id
_entity.type
_entity.pdbx_description
1 polymer ?
#
loop_
_entity_poly.entity_id
_entity_poly.type
_entity_poly.pdbx_seq_one_letter_code
_entity_poly.pdbx_strand_id
1 'polypeptide(L)' 'MSKVDRLEWSRKIATLNERIKGFQENPNKEHLDAAISELKAYADAANSGGIEIPERFIAS' A
#
# COMPACT_ATOMS: atom_id res chain seq x y z
N MET A 1 -0.11 17.99 1.72
CA MET A 1 0.67 17.00 2.50
C MET A 1 1.61 17.58 3.53
N SER A 2 1.30 17.33 4.80
CA SER A 2 2.22 17.52 5.94
C SER A 2 3.35 16.49 5.94
N LYS A 3 4.41 16.73 6.73
CA LYS A 3 5.46 15.73 6.97
C LYS A 3 4.91 14.46 7.62
N VAL A 4 3.90 14.60 8.50
CA VAL A 4 3.27 13.48 9.19
C VAL A 4 2.52 12.60 8.20
N ASP A 5 1.61 13.18 7.40
CA ASP A 5 0.85 12.46 6.37
C ASP A 5 1.78 11.73 5.38
N ARG A 6 2.88 12.36 4.99
CA ARG A 6 3.88 11.74 4.11
C ARG A 6 4.53 10.52 4.75
N LEU A 7 4.85 10.60 6.04
CA LEU A 7 5.44 9.48 6.78
C LEU A 7 4.45 8.33 6.91
N GLU A 8 3.17 8.62 7.20
CA GLU A 8 2.12 7.61 7.29
C GLU A 8 1.89 6.92 5.95
N TRP A 9 1.77 7.69 4.86
CA TRP A 9 1.69 7.15 3.51
C TRP A 9 2.90 6.26 3.17
N SER A 10 4.12 6.73 3.47
CA SER A 10 5.34 5.97 3.21
C SER A 10 5.39 4.64 3.97
N ARG A 11 4.89 4.59 5.20
CA ARG A 11 4.80 3.35 5.99
C ARG A 11 3.84 2.35 5.35
N LYS A 12 2.66 2.80 4.92
CA LYS A 12 1.67 1.94 4.25
C LYS A 12 2.21 1.37 2.94
N ILE A 13 2.88 2.19 2.13
CA ILE A 13 3.54 1.73 0.90
C ILE A 13 4.67 0.74 1.20
N ALA A 14 5.46 0.96 2.25
CA ALA A 14 6.51 0.03 2.65
C ALA A 14 5.93 -1.35 3.01
N THR A 15 4.90 -1.39 3.85
CA THR A 15 4.21 -2.64 4.21
C THR A 15 3.64 -3.36 3.00
N LEU A 16 2.98 -2.62 2.10
CA LEU A 16 2.46 -3.19 0.86
C LEU A 16 3.58 -3.81 0.00
N ASN A 17 4.69 -3.10 -0.19
CA ASN A 17 5.82 -3.58 -0.97
C ASN A 17 6.46 -4.83 -0.33
N GLU A 18 6.55 -4.91 1.00
CA GLU A 18 7.03 -6.10 1.70
C GLU A 18 6.15 -7.32 1.42
N ARG A 19 4.82 -7.16 1.41
CA ARG A 19 3.89 -8.26 1.08
C ARG A 19 4.03 -8.73 -0.37
N ILE A 20 4.11 -7.78 -1.30
CA ILE A 20 4.30 -8.09 -2.73
C ILE A 20 5.64 -8.80 -2.94
N LYS A 21 6.70 -8.31 -2.28
CA LYS A 21 8.02 -8.93 -2.37
C LYS A 21 8.01 -10.36 -1.82
N GLY A 22 7.37 -10.60 -0.67
CA GLY A 22 7.23 -11.95 -0.12
C GLY A 22 6.52 -12.92 -1.07
N PHE A 23 5.50 -12.45 -1.80
CA PHE A 23 4.87 -13.24 -2.86
C PHE A 23 5.80 -13.47 -4.06
N GLN A 24 6.56 -12.46 -4.49
CA GLN A 24 7.53 -12.63 -5.58
C GLN A 24 8.67 -13.60 -5.23
N GLU A 25 9.14 -13.59 -3.98
CA GLU A 25 10.19 -14.49 -3.48
C GLU A 25 9.68 -15.92 -3.31
N ASN A 26 8.42 -16.10 -2.93
CA ASN A 26 7.79 -17.41 -2.78
C ASN A 26 6.33 -17.36 -3.27
N PRO A 27 6.08 -17.64 -4.55
CA PRO A 27 4.76 -17.50 -5.16
C PRO A 27 3.85 -18.66 -4.76
N ASN A 28 3.16 -18.49 -3.64
CA ASN A 28 2.15 -19.40 -3.14
C ASN A 28 0.85 -18.67 -2.78
N LYS A 29 -0.21 -19.45 -2.53
CA LYS A 29 -1.55 -18.90 -2.25
C LYS A 29 -1.58 -18.01 -1.01
N GLU A 30 -0.91 -18.39 0.06
CA GLU A 30 -0.90 -17.63 1.31
C GLU A 30 -0.27 -16.23 1.11
N HIS A 31 0.90 -16.17 0.47
CA HIS A 31 1.54 -14.90 0.17
C HIS A 31 0.75 -14.05 -0.81
N LEU A 32 0.11 -14.67 -1.81
CA LEU A 32 -0.77 -13.97 -2.74
C LEU A 32 -1.97 -13.36 -2.01
N ASP A 33 -2.67 -14.13 -1.18
CA ASP A 33 -3.82 -13.67 -0.41
C ASP A 33 -3.41 -12.53 0.56
N ALA A 34 -2.24 -12.62 1.20
CA ALA A 34 -1.71 -11.55 2.06
C ALA A 34 -1.43 -10.26 1.28
N ALA A 35 -0.80 -10.35 0.10
CA ALA A 35 -0.54 -9.19 -0.77
C ALA A 35 -1.84 -8.56 -1.29
N ILE A 36 -2.82 -9.37 -1.71
CA ILE A 36 -4.13 -8.90 -2.16
C ILE A 36 -4.90 -8.22 -1.02
N SER A 37 -4.86 -8.78 0.19
CA SER A 37 -5.50 -8.19 1.37
C SER A 37 -4.94 -6.79 1.66
N GLU A 38 -3.61 -6.65 1.65
CA GLU A 38 -2.94 -5.36 1.88
C GLU A 38 -3.24 -4.35 0.75
N LEU A 39 -3.25 -4.80 -0.50
CA LEU A 39 -3.66 -3.97 -1.65
C LEU A 39 -5.08 -3.43 -1.50
N LYS A 40 -6.03 -4.28 -1.08
CA LYS A 40 -7.42 -3.88 -0.83
C LYS A 40 -7.52 -2.86 0.29
N ALA A 41 -6.79 -3.07 1.40
CA ALA A 41 -6.77 -2.14 2.53
C ALA A 41 -6.19 -0.77 2.13
N TYR A 42 -5.12 -0.76 1.32
CA TYR A 42 -4.58 0.48 0.77
C TYR A 42 -5.58 1.20 -0.15
N ALA A 43 -6.23 0.47 -1.06
CA ALA A 43 -7.21 1.04 -1.99
C ALA A 43 -8.45 1.60 -1.27
N ASP A 44 -8.94 0.91 -0.25
CA ASP A 44 -10.05 1.37 0.58
C ASP A 44 -9.70 2.67 1.33
N ALA A 45 -8.50 2.71 1.93
CA ALA A 45 -8.02 3.90 2.60
C ALA A 45 -7.82 5.08 1.63
N ALA A 46 -7.35 4.82 0.41
CA ALA A 46 -7.20 5.83 -0.63
C ALA A 46 -8.56 6.40 -1.07
N ASN A 47 -9.55 5.54 -1.31
CA ASN A 47 -10.89 5.94 -1.74
C ASN A 47 -11.68 6.68 -0.66
N SER A 48 -11.51 6.30 0.60
CA SER A 48 -12.22 6.90 1.72
C SER A 48 -11.57 8.19 2.24
N GLY A 49 -10.44 8.62 1.65
CA GLY A 49 -9.65 9.75 2.15
C GLY A 49 -8.94 9.48 3.49
N GLY A 50 -8.84 8.21 3.89
CA GLY A 50 -8.15 7.77 5.11
C GLY A 50 -6.62 7.78 4.99
N ILE A 51 -6.10 8.02 3.78
CA ILE A 51 -4.69 8.34 3.52
C ILE A 51 -4.60 9.48 2.52
N GLU A 52 -3.66 10.39 2.75
CA GLU A 52 -3.29 11.37 1.74
C GLU A 52 -2.22 10.75 0.83
N ILE A 53 -2.43 10.78 -0.49
CA ILE A 53 -1.46 10.29 -1.48
C ILE A 53 -0.73 11.50 -2.07
N PRO A 54 0.61 11.50 -2.18
CA PRO A 54 1.32 12.62 -2.79
C PRO A 54 0.93 12.77 -4.26
N GLU A 55 0.62 14.00 -4.70
CA GLU A 55 0.09 14.30 -6.04
C GLU A 55 0.88 13.66 -7.19
N ARG A 56 2.22 13.61 -7.08
CA ARG A 56 3.09 12.97 -8.09
C ARG A 56 2.85 11.47 -8.32
N PHE A 57 2.10 10.81 -7.43
CA PHE A 57 1.73 9.39 -7.52
C PHE A 57 0.26 9.18 -7.86
N ILE A 58 -0.51 10.25 -8.07
CA ILE A 58 -1.89 10.19 -8.52
C ILE A 58 -1.87 10.30 -10.05
N ALA A 59 -2.50 9.35 -10.74
CA ALA A 59 -2.65 9.42 -12.19
C ALA A 59 -3.55 10.61 -12.56
N SER A 60 -3.09 11.43 -13.51
CA SER A 60 -3.83 12.58 -14.05
C SER A 60 -4.91 12.16 -15.03
#